data_AF-A0A662H916-F1
#
_entry.id   AF-A0A662H916-F1
#
_cell.length_a   1.000
_cell.length_b   1.000
_cell.length_c   1.000
_cell.angle_alpha   90.00
_cell.angle_beta   90.00
_cell.angle_gamma   90.00
#
_symmetry.space_group_name_H-M   'P 1'
#
loop_
_entity.id
_entity.type
_entity.pdbx_description
1 polymer ?
#
loop_
_entity_poly.entity_id
_entity_poly.type
_entity_poly.pdbx_seq_one_letter_code
_entity_poly.pdbx_strand_id
1 'polypeptide(L)'
;MRSVARYALFVDGGEEDVEAIRLVERVLGGEVLIVDVGGSGLRGWMLWEYGTDRTPLLAAPHGVYYGLGAIRRLLASLKSR
;
A
#
# COMPACT_ATOMS: atom_id res chain seq x y z
N MET A 1 -5.02 21.77 8.84
CA MET A 1 -5.85 20.63 8.41
C MET A 1 -5.02 19.36 8.52
N ARG A 2 -5.47 18.35 9.28
CA ARG A 2 -4.87 17.00 9.20
C ARG A 2 -5.36 16.39 7.89
N SER A 3 -4.45 16.16 6.95
CA SER A 3 -4.72 15.24 5.84
C SER A 3 -4.97 13.86 6.45
N VAL A 4 -6.16 13.30 6.30
CA VAL A 4 -6.42 11.90 6.66
C VAL A 4 -5.88 11.08 5.51
N ALA A 5 -4.88 10.24 5.76
CA ALA A 5 -4.36 9.34 4.74
C ALA A 5 -5.52 8.51 4.19
N ARG A 6 -5.71 8.58 2.87
CA ARG A 6 -6.77 7.85 2.15
C ARG A 6 -6.34 6.45 1.75
N TYR A 7 -5.02 6.22 1.74
CA TYR A 7 -4.39 4.98 1.35
C TYR A 7 -3.41 4.53 2.43
N ALA A 8 -3.22 3.22 2.55
CA ALA A 8 -2.18 2.63 3.38
C ALA A 8 -1.38 1.60 2.57
N LEU A 9 -0.07 1.78 2.46
CA LEU A 9 0.85 0.82 1.86
C LEU A 9 1.56 0.04 2.98
N PHE A 10 1.30 -1.26 3.06
CA PHE A 10 1.97 -2.19 3.96
C PHE A 10 3.20 -2.79 3.27
N VAL A 11 4.35 -2.78 3.96
CA VAL A 11 5.67 -3.20 3.45
C VAL A 11 6.45 -3.97 4.51
N ASP A 12 7.34 -4.85 4.10
CA ASP A 12 8.27 -5.61 4.96
C ASP A 12 9.76 -5.41 4.63
N GLY A 13 10.06 -4.59 3.62
CA GLY A 13 11.44 -4.24 3.25
C GLY A 13 11.99 -5.01 2.05
N GLY A 14 11.16 -5.81 1.37
CA GLY A 14 11.54 -6.47 0.12
C GLY A 14 11.81 -5.50 -1.04
N GLU A 15 12.44 -5.98 -2.11
CA GLU A 15 12.73 -5.15 -3.30
C GLU A 15 11.47 -4.58 -3.95
N GLU A 16 10.40 -5.38 -4.04
CA GLU A 16 9.10 -4.90 -4.56
C GLU A 16 8.50 -3.79 -3.69
N ASP A 17 8.72 -3.81 -2.38
CA ASP A 17 8.22 -2.79 -1.47
C ASP A 17 8.92 -1.45 -1.68
N VAL A 18 10.23 -1.47 -1.85
CA VAL A 18 11.01 -0.25 -2.15
C VAL A 18 10.48 0.41 -3.42
N GLU A 19 10.15 -0.39 -4.43
CA GLU A 19 9.57 0.14 -5.65
C GLU A 19 8.13 0.61 -5.47
N ALA A 20 7.33 -0.11 -4.69
CA ALA A 20 5.96 0.29 -4.35
C ALA A 20 5.92 1.62 -3.60
N ILE A 21 6.82 1.84 -2.62
CA ILE A 21 6.97 3.09 -1.87
C ILE A 21 7.23 4.26 -2.82
N ARG A 22 8.28 4.15 -3.66
CA ARG A 22 8.61 5.19 -4.64
C ARG A 22 7.44 5.51 -5.57
N LEU A 23 6.70 4.47 -5.96
CA LEU A 23 5.57 4.61 -6.85
C LEU A 23 4.38 5.31 -6.18
N VAL A 24 3.99 4.91 -4.96
CA VAL A 24 2.85 5.51 -4.26
C VAL A 24 3.16 6.94 -3.82
N GLU A 25 4.37 7.23 -3.33
CA GLU A 25 4.74 8.59 -2.92
C GLU A 25 4.69 9.56 -4.12
N ARG A 26 5.17 9.11 -5.28
CA ARG A 26 5.14 9.91 -6.51
C ARG A 26 3.73 10.19 -7.02
N VAL A 27 2.78 9.28 -6.81
CA VAL A 27 1.42 9.38 -7.39
C VAL A 27 0.40 9.92 -6.40
N LEU A 28 0.47 9.49 -5.14
CA LEU A 28 -0.49 9.80 -4.08
C LEU A 28 0.04 10.88 -3.11
N GLY A 29 1.35 11.12 -3.06
CA GLY A 29 1.94 12.14 -2.19
C GLY A 29 1.53 11.97 -0.72
N GLY A 30 1.06 13.05 -0.10
CA GLY A 30 0.63 13.06 1.31
C GLY A 30 -0.69 12.36 1.60
N GLU A 31 -1.29 11.64 0.63
CA GLU A 31 -2.51 10.86 0.84
C GLU A 31 -2.25 9.39 1.22
N VAL A 32 -0.99 8.92 1.19
CA VAL A 32 -0.63 7.54 1.55
C VAL A 32 0.13 7.48 2.87
N LEU A 33 -0.27 6.56 3.73
CA LEU A 33 0.47 6.15 4.92
C LEU A 33 1.31 4.91 4.58
N ILE A 34 2.61 4.92 4.87
CA ILE A 34 3.47 3.75 4.75
C ILE A 34 3.52 3.05 6.12
N VAL A 35 3.25 1.74 6.13
CA VAL A 35 3.17 0.91 7.32
C VAL A 35 4.19 -0.23 7.20
N ASP A 36 5.25 -0.18 8.02
CA ASP A 36 6.22 -1.27 8.13
C ASP A 36 5.65 -2.41 8.98
N VAL A 37 5.63 -3.62 8.42
CA VAL A 37 5.15 -4.83 9.08
C VAL A 37 6.25 -5.86 9.36
N GLY A 38 7.50 -5.62 8.96
CA GLY A 38 8.61 -6.58 9.02
C GLY A 38 9.02 -7.02 10.44
N GLY A 39 8.74 -6.19 11.45
CA GLY A 39 9.03 -6.47 12.86
C GLY A 39 7.83 -6.36 13.79
N SER A 40 6.61 -6.35 13.25
CA SER A 40 5.38 -6.06 14.01
C SER A 40 4.42 -7.26 14.06
N GLY A 41 3.49 -7.25 15.03
CA GLY A 41 2.36 -8.17 15.06
C GLY A 41 1.29 -7.92 13.99
N LEU A 42 1.50 -6.95 13.09
CA LEU A 42 0.48 -6.49 12.14
C LEU A 42 0.21 -7.48 11.01
N ARG A 43 1.13 -8.41 10.70
CA ARG A 43 0.89 -9.44 9.68
C ARG A 43 -0.30 -10.33 10.01
N GLY A 44 -0.46 -10.72 11.28
CA GLY A 44 -1.62 -11.49 11.72
C GLY A 44 -2.92 -10.70 11.56
N TRP A 45 -2.89 -9.39 11.85
CA TRP A 45 -4.01 -8.50 11.61
C TRP A 45 -4.31 -8.33 10.11
N MET A 46 -3.29 -8.18 9.25
CA MET A 46 -3.45 -8.13 7.79
C MET A 46 -4.09 -9.39 7.24
N LEU A 47 -3.69 -10.57 7.72
CA LEU A 47 -4.29 -11.83 7.30
C LEU A 47 -5.78 -11.87 7.65
N TRP A 48 -6.17 -11.39 8.83
CA TRP A 48 -7.56 -11.32 9.26
C TRP A 48 -8.37 -10.28 8.47
N GLU A 49 -7.83 -9.08 8.28
CA GLU A 49 -8.51 -7.94 7.63
C GLU A 49 -8.59 -8.11 6.10
N TYR A 50 -7.48 -8.51 5.48
CA TYR A 50 -7.32 -8.51 4.02
C TYR A 50 -7.21 -9.91 3.41
N GLY A 51 -7.22 -10.97 4.21
CA GLY A 51 -7.07 -12.35 3.74
C GLY A 51 -5.65 -12.68 3.25
N THR A 52 -4.67 -11.83 3.51
CA THR A 52 -3.27 -12.02 3.12
C THR A 52 -2.35 -11.21 4.04
N ASP A 53 -1.18 -11.76 4.38
CA ASP A 53 -0.11 -11.10 5.12
C ASP A 53 1.07 -10.69 4.23
N ARG A 54 0.94 -10.94 2.92
CA ARG A 54 1.95 -10.65 1.92
C ARG A 54 2.04 -9.15 1.60
N THR A 55 3.25 -8.67 1.34
CA THR A 55 3.60 -7.31 0.94
C THR A 55 4.22 -7.30 -0.48
N PRO A 56 4.21 -6.17 -1.20
CA PRO A 56 3.54 -4.91 -0.84
C PRO A 56 2.02 -5.06 -0.93
N LEU A 57 1.28 -4.39 -0.05
CA LEU A 57 -0.18 -4.36 -0.08
C LEU A 57 -0.67 -2.92 0.06
N LEU A 58 -1.41 -2.44 -0.93
CA LEU A 58 -2.03 -1.13 -0.90
C LEU A 58 -3.52 -1.26 -0.57
N ALA A 59 -3.91 -0.81 0.61
CA ALA A 59 -5.30 -0.58 0.97
C ALA A 59 -5.75 0.79 0.45
N ALA A 60 -6.82 0.81 -0.32
CA ALA A 60 -7.40 1.99 -0.95
C ALA A 60 -8.91 2.08 -0.62
N PRO A 61 -9.56 3.25 -0.82
CA PRO A 61 -10.97 3.43 -0.45
C PRO A 61 -11.96 2.46 -1.13
N HIS A 62 -11.57 1.89 -2.26
CA HIS A 62 -12.39 1.00 -3.09
C HIS A 62 -11.89 -0.45 -3.13
N GLY A 63 -10.86 -0.81 -2.36
CA GLY A 63 -10.36 -2.18 -2.32
C GLY A 63 -8.88 -2.31 -1.95
N VAL A 64 -8.38 -3.53 -2.03
CA VAL A 64 -7.02 -3.92 -1.63
C VAL A 64 -6.25 -4.50 -2.81
N TYR A 65 -5.01 -4.07 -2.97
CA TYR A 65 -4.17 -4.39 -4.12
C TYR A 65 -2.84 -4.97 -3.66
N TYR A 66 -2.71 -6.30 -3.79
CA TYR A 66 -1.53 -7.04 -3.41
C TYR A 66 -0.53 -7.16 -4.58
N GLY A 67 0.75 -6.94 -4.27
CA GLY A 67 1.87 -7.04 -5.19
C GLY A 67 2.04 -5.80 -6.06
N LEU A 68 3.28 -5.53 -6.46
CA LEU A 68 3.64 -4.32 -7.20
C LEU A 68 2.85 -4.17 -8.51
N GLY A 69 2.55 -5.27 -9.20
CA GLY A 69 1.79 -5.26 -10.44
C GLY A 69 0.35 -4.75 -10.29
N ALA A 70 -0.35 -5.13 -9.21
CA ALA A 70 -1.72 -4.66 -8.95
C ALA A 70 -1.73 -3.18 -8.57
N ILE A 71 -0.77 -2.76 -7.73
CA ILE A 71 -0.57 -1.37 -7.32
C ILE A 71 -0.33 -0.48 -8.55
N ARG A 72 0.55 -0.89 -9.47
CA ARG A 72 0.79 -0.15 -10.73
C ARG A 72 -0.47 0.06 -11.55
N ARG A 73 -1.29 -0.99 -11.72
CA ARG A 73 -2.53 -0.91 -12.51
C ARG A 73 -3.51 0.08 -11.89
N LEU A 74 -3.68 0.03 -10.56
CA LEU A 74 -4.51 0.99 -9.85
C LEU A 74 -4.01 2.42 -10.07
N LEU A 75 -2.74 2.69 -9.78
CA LEU A 75 -2.20 4.05 -9.83
C LEU A 75 -2.18 4.62 -11.25
N ALA A 76 -2.01 3.78 -12.27
CA ALA A 76 -2.17 4.18 -13.66
C ALA A 76 -3.62 4.61 -13.96
N SER A 77 -4.61 3.89 -13.45
CA SER A 77 -6.03 4.25 -13.64
C SER A 77 -6.44 5.56 -12.98
N LEU A 78 -5.74 5.98 -11.91
CA LEU A 78 -5.99 7.25 -11.22
C LEU A 78 -5.46 8.46 -11.98
N LYS A 79 -4.37 8.31 -12.77
CA LYS A 79 -3.81 9.39 -13.60
C LYS A 79 -4.63 9.70 -14.86
N SER A 80 -5.44 8.75 -15.31
CA SER A 80 -6.28 8.90 -16.51
C SER A 80 -7.63 9.57 -16.23
N ARG A 81 -7.87 10.01 -14.99
CA ARG A 81 -9.04 10.77 -14.55
C ARG A 81 -8.62 12.20 -14.23
#